data_AF-A0A535FE88-F1
#
_entry.id   AF-A0A535FE88-F1
#
_cell.length_a   1.000
_cell.length_b   1.000
_cell.length_c   1.000
_cell.angle_alpha   90.00
_cell.angle_beta   90.00
_cell.angle_gamma   90.00
#
_symmetry.space_group_name_H-M   'P 1'
#
loop_
_entity.id
_entity.type
_entity.pdbx_description
1 polymer ?
#
loop_
_entity_poly.entity_id
_entity_poly.type
_entity_poly.pdbx_seq_one_letter_code
_entity_poly.pdbx_strand_id
1 'polypeptide(L)'
;MAYKFSHPQSWPDFFTDLVMACNLVIGRMEKAYDQFARQREHWLRALLQEKSLQQLTPDGYRLGLPIEQGQLWVIAWSTQTTPAIPLARKRMLTEGTVLEHLKSPLLFFGEDIGVILLDEHAQQQPPAKLRDALLKLCAPHPLWIVYGVRYHSLNELKMTLSYAIALAQKARREARNEYLLDMQAPGLESLLENPRLTEDLRNFATRLFAPLLEHDTTKSTHLTETFVLAQTLGSAQMVADQLTVHVNTVRYRLHKVEELLGIEHASPKERTAWALAAFVWQHFHLLEQTPPKQSSFLHDQGE
;
A
#
# COMPACT_ATOMS: atom_id res chain seq x y z
N MET A 1 -39.38 48.16 9.12
CA MET A 1 -38.13 48.91 8.85
C MET A 1 -37.35 48.13 7.79
N ALA A 2 -37.40 48.58 6.54
CA ALA A 2 -36.65 47.99 5.44
C ALA A 2 -35.32 48.73 5.29
N TYR A 3 -34.19 48.03 5.44
CA TYR A 3 -32.86 48.58 5.17
C TYR A 3 -32.76 48.83 3.66
N LYS A 4 -32.85 50.11 3.24
CA LYS A 4 -32.44 50.53 1.90
C LYS A 4 -30.93 50.44 1.84
N PHE A 5 -30.41 49.47 1.09
CA PHE A 5 -29.01 49.51 0.64
C PHE A 5 -28.87 50.69 -0.31
N SER A 6 -28.38 51.81 0.21
CA SER A 6 -27.93 52.95 -0.59
C SER A 6 -26.73 52.48 -1.42
N HIS A 7 -26.85 52.45 -2.74
CA HIS A 7 -25.65 52.36 -3.60
C HIS A 7 -24.67 53.47 -3.18
N PRO A 8 -23.37 53.19 -2.99
CA PRO A 8 -22.40 54.24 -2.70
C PRO A 8 -22.22 55.08 -3.97
N GLN A 9 -23.01 56.14 -4.13
CA GLN A 9 -22.91 57.10 -5.24
C GLN A 9 -21.56 57.84 -5.27
N SER A 10 -20.67 57.63 -4.29
CA SER A 10 -19.39 58.30 -4.13
C SER A 10 -18.16 57.44 -4.47
N TRP A 11 -18.32 56.20 -4.94
CA TRP A 11 -17.18 55.33 -5.29
C TRP A 11 -17.31 54.80 -6.74
N PRO A 12 -16.78 55.55 -7.72
CA PRO A 12 -16.92 55.25 -9.14
C PRO A 12 -16.43 53.85 -9.54
N ASP A 13 -15.37 53.36 -8.88
CA ASP A 13 -14.70 52.10 -9.20
C ASP A 13 -14.95 50.97 -8.18
N PHE A 14 -16.00 51.07 -7.36
CA PHE A 14 -16.27 50.13 -6.25
C PHE A 14 -16.18 48.65 -6.65
N PHE A 15 -16.77 48.25 -7.79
CA PHE A 15 -16.73 46.87 -8.25
C PHE A 15 -15.32 46.42 -8.68
N THR A 16 -14.56 47.31 -9.32
CA THR A 16 -13.17 47.05 -9.71
C THR A 16 -12.28 46.88 -8.48
N ASP A 17 -12.42 47.76 -7.50
CA ASP A 17 -11.67 47.72 -6.25
C ASP A 17 -12.06 46.50 -5.39
N LEU A 18 -13.35 46.12 -5.37
CA LEU A 18 -13.82 44.90 -4.72
C LEU A 18 -13.21 43.66 -5.37
N VAL A 19 -13.20 43.57 -6.70
CA VAL A 19 -12.56 42.45 -7.43
C VAL A 19 -11.06 42.40 -7.15
N MET A 20 -10.36 43.54 -7.15
CA MET A 20 -8.94 43.59 -6.80
C MET A 20 -8.69 43.14 -5.35
N ALA A 21 -9.51 43.59 -4.40
CA ALA A 21 -9.41 43.18 -3.01
C ALA A 21 -9.65 41.67 -2.84
N CYS A 22 -10.68 41.12 -3.49
CA CYS A 22 -10.96 39.68 -3.51
C CYS A 22 -9.78 38.89 -4.10
N ASN A 23 -9.25 39.32 -5.26
CA ASN A 23 -8.11 38.65 -5.89
C ASN A 23 -6.85 38.71 -5.02
N LEU A 24 -6.62 39.81 -4.30
CA LEU A 24 -5.50 39.94 -3.38
C LEU A 24 -5.66 39.02 -2.16
N VAL A 25 -6.86 38.89 -1.61
CA VAL A 25 -7.16 37.94 -0.51
C VAL A 25 -7.00 36.50 -0.99
N ILE A 26 -7.57 36.14 -2.15
CA ILE A 26 -7.43 34.81 -2.75
C ILE A 26 -5.95 34.48 -2.98
N GLY A 27 -5.19 35.39 -3.61
CA GLY A 27 -3.76 35.17 -3.86
C GLY A 27 -2.92 35.06 -2.58
N ARG A 28 -3.33 35.72 -1.47
CA ARG A 28 -2.69 35.52 -0.16
C ARG A 28 -3.06 34.16 0.45
N MET A 29 -4.31 33.73 0.33
CA MET A 29 -4.77 32.42 0.80
C MET A 29 -4.09 31.28 0.04
N GLU A 30 -3.95 31.38 -1.28
CA GLU A 30 -3.23 30.42 -2.12
C GLU A 30 -1.76 30.31 -1.71
N LYS A 31 -1.07 31.44 -1.52
CA LYS A 31 0.33 31.45 -1.05
C LYS A 31 0.48 30.82 0.33
N ALA A 32 -0.43 31.11 1.25
CA ALA A 32 -0.43 30.49 2.57
C ALA A 32 -0.69 28.97 2.47
N TYR A 33 -1.64 28.56 1.64
CA TYR A 33 -1.93 27.15 1.37
C TYR A 33 -0.70 26.40 0.84
N ASP A 34 -0.04 26.94 -0.18
CA ASP A 34 1.19 26.37 -0.75
C ASP A 34 2.32 26.28 0.29
N GLN A 35 2.44 27.28 1.17
CA GLN A 35 3.40 27.26 2.27
C GLN A 35 3.09 26.13 3.25
N PHE A 36 1.82 25.97 3.65
CA PHE A 36 1.40 24.87 4.52
C PHE A 36 1.59 23.50 3.87
N ALA A 37 1.27 23.35 2.57
CA ALA A 37 1.50 22.12 1.82
C ALA A 37 2.98 21.72 1.86
N ARG A 38 3.90 22.66 1.58
CA ARG A 38 5.35 22.41 1.68
C ARG A 38 5.80 22.04 3.09
N GLN A 39 5.26 22.71 4.12
CA GLN A 39 5.59 22.38 5.51
C GLN A 39 5.08 20.99 5.92
N ARG A 40 3.88 20.59 5.47
CA ARG A 40 3.33 19.24 5.67
C ARG A 40 4.17 18.17 5.00
N GLU A 41 4.61 18.39 3.77
CA GLU A 41 5.54 17.48 3.10
C GLU A 41 6.88 17.36 3.83
N HIS A 42 7.42 18.47 4.33
CA HIS A 42 8.65 18.44 5.13
C HIS A 42 8.45 17.67 6.44
N TRP A 43 7.34 17.91 7.14
CA TRP A 43 6.97 17.18 8.35
C TRP A 43 6.84 15.68 8.09
N LEU A 44 6.19 15.28 7.00
CA LEU A 44 6.04 13.87 6.59
C LEU A 44 7.41 13.20 6.37
N ARG A 45 8.32 13.85 5.64
CA ARG A 45 9.68 13.34 5.44
C ARG A 45 10.43 13.21 6.76
N ALA A 46 10.28 14.21 7.64
CA ALA A 46 10.92 14.21 8.95
C ALA A 46 10.40 13.10 9.88
N LEU A 47 9.11 12.77 9.80
CA LEU A 47 8.49 11.66 10.53
C LEU A 47 9.11 10.31 10.14
N LEU A 48 9.38 10.11 8.85
CA LEU A 48 9.98 8.88 8.33
C LEU A 48 11.50 8.79 8.58
N GLN A 49 12.21 9.93 8.64
CA GLN A 49 13.68 10.00 8.84
C GLN A 49 14.13 9.92 10.31
N GLU A 50 13.38 9.22 11.17
CA GLU A 50 13.75 8.94 12.57
C GLU A 50 14.06 10.14 13.48
N LYS A 51 13.53 11.33 13.19
CA LYS A 51 13.60 12.45 14.16
C LYS A 51 12.83 12.12 15.44
N SER A 52 13.23 12.72 16.56
CA SER A 52 12.53 12.58 17.84
C SER A 52 11.07 13.01 17.68
N LEU A 53 10.13 12.09 17.95
CA LEU A 53 8.69 12.33 17.81
C LEU A 53 8.23 13.52 18.65
N GLN A 54 8.88 13.75 19.80
CA GLN A 54 8.59 14.89 20.70
C GLN A 54 8.77 16.26 20.01
N GLN A 55 9.70 16.35 19.07
CA GLN A 55 9.96 17.60 18.33
C GLN A 55 8.96 17.81 17.18
N LEU A 56 8.40 16.72 16.64
CA LEU A 56 7.47 16.77 15.51
C LEU A 56 6.02 17.00 15.93
N THR A 57 5.65 16.63 17.15
CA THR A 57 4.29 16.77 17.67
C THR A 57 3.77 18.22 17.59
N PRO A 58 4.49 19.26 18.07
CA PRO A 58 4.00 20.64 18.01
C PRO A 58 3.79 21.14 16.56
N ASP A 59 4.70 20.79 15.65
CA ASP A 59 4.57 21.13 14.24
C ASP A 59 3.37 20.43 13.59
N GLY A 60 3.11 19.16 13.93
CA GLY A 60 1.96 18.41 13.42
C GLY A 60 0.63 19.08 13.78
N TYR A 61 0.45 19.53 15.03
CA TYR A 61 -0.73 20.32 15.41
C TYR A 61 -0.80 21.66 14.68
N ARG A 62 0.32 22.40 14.57
CA ARG A 62 0.36 23.69 13.87
C ARG A 62 -0.05 23.56 12.40
N LEU A 63 0.24 22.42 11.78
CA LEU A 63 -0.09 22.12 10.39
C LEU A 63 -1.51 21.56 10.20
N GLY A 64 -2.24 21.35 11.30
CA GLY A 64 -3.60 20.81 11.30
C GLY A 64 -3.66 19.35 10.88
N LEU A 65 -2.63 18.55 11.18
CA LEU A 65 -2.60 17.13 10.87
C LEU A 65 -3.20 16.31 12.04
N PRO A 66 -4.01 15.28 11.78
CA PRO A 66 -4.58 14.43 12.82
C PRO A 66 -3.51 13.47 13.34
N ILE A 67 -2.60 13.93 14.20
CA ILE A 67 -1.41 13.18 14.63
C ILE A 67 -1.64 12.27 15.85
N GLU A 68 -2.72 12.49 16.60
CA GLU A 68 -3.04 11.68 17.77
C GLU A 68 -3.75 10.40 17.38
N GLN A 69 -4.77 10.51 16.53
CA GLN A 69 -5.53 9.37 16.05
C GLN A 69 -6.17 9.71 14.70
N GLY A 70 -6.46 8.69 13.91
CA GLY A 70 -7.06 8.87 12.60
C GLY A 70 -6.91 7.66 11.69
N GLN A 71 -7.13 7.90 10.40
CA GLN A 71 -6.93 6.90 9.35
C GLN A 71 -5.85 7.34 8.37
N LEU A 72 -5.13 6.37 7.82
CA LEU A 72 -4.06 6.60 6.86
C LEU A 72 -4.40 5.93 5.53
N TRP A 73 -4.35 6.71 4.45
CA TRP A 73 -4.38 6.19 3.09
C TRP A 73 -3.08 6.58 2.37
N VAL A 74 -2.56 5.66 1.56
CA VAL A 74 -1.37 5.89 0.73
C VAL A 74 -1.70 5.58 -0.72
N ILE A 75 -1.37 6.52 -1.60
CA ILE A 75 -1.54 6.41 -3.04
C ILE A 75 -0.16 6.26 -3.68
N ALA A 76 0.01 5.28 -4.56
CA ALA A 76 1.18 5.15 -5.42
C ALA A 76 0.79 5.31 -6.89
N TRP A 77 1.48 6.19 -7.62
CA TRP A 77 1.32 6.38 -9.06
C TRP A 77 2.41 5.64 -9.84
N SER A 78 2.06 5.16 -11.04
CA SER A 78 3.07 4.73 -12.01
C SER A 78 3.94 5.90 -12.48
N THR A 79 5.25 5.69 -12.53
CA THR A 79 6.27 6.63 -13.01
C THR A 79 6.75 6.32 -14.43
N GLN A 80 6.20 5.30 -15.08
CA GLN A 80 6.79 4.67 -16.26
C GLN A 80 6.57 5.43 -17.59
N THR A 81 6.08 6.67 -17.58
CA THR A 81 5.78 7.35 -18.84
C THR A 81 5.82 8.87 -18.73
N THR A 82 6.26 9.50 -19.83
CA THR A 82 6.28 10.94 -20.03
C THR A 82 4.90 11.52 -19.74
N PRO A 83 4.77 12.46 -18.80
CA PRO A 83 3.46 12.91 -18.37
C PRO A 83 2.82 13.75 -19.48
N ALA A 84 1.61 13.38 -19.93
CA ALA A 84 0.83 14.14 -20.91
C ALA A 84 0.46 15.56 -20.44
N ILE A 85 0.59 15.82 -19.14
CA ILE A 85 0.28 17.08 -18.46
C ILE A 85 1.49 17.43 -17.58
N PRO A 86 1.91 18.72 -17.48
CA PRO A 86 3.01 19.12 -16.59
C PRO A 86 2.82 18.61 -15.15
N LEU A 87 3.89 18.13 -14.52
CA LEU A 87 3.86 17.52 -13.18
C LEU A 87 3.17 18.42 -12.14
N ALA A 88 3.44 19.73 -12.16
CA ALA A 88 2.81 20.71 -11.28
C ALA A 88 1.28 20.73 -11.42
N ARG A 89 0.77 20.69 -12.66
CA ARG A 89 -0.67 20.66 -12.94
C ARG A 89 -1.30 19.33 -12.52
N LYS A 90 -0.61 18.20 -12.71
CA LYS A 90 -1.06 16.90 -12.22
C LYS A 90 -1.18 16.90 -10.69
N ARG A 91 -0.17 17.42 -9.97
CA ARG A 91 -0.20 17.56 -8.50
C ARG A 91 -1.40 18.39 -8.05
N MET A 92 -1.58 19.58 -8.62
CA MET A 92 -2.69 20.48 -8.30
C MET A 92 -4.06 19.82 -8.50
N LEU A 93 -4.28 19.13 -9.63
CA LEU A 93 -5.55 18.45 -9.90
C LEU A 93 -5.79 17.27 -8.96
N THR A 94 -4.75 16.49 -8.68
CA THR A 94 -4.81 15.34 -7.76
C THR A 94 -5.17 15.81 -6.35
N GLU A 95 -4.48 16.84 -5.86
CA GLU A 95 -4.71 17.44 -4.55
C GLU A 95 -6.13 18.02 -4.45
N GLY A 96 -6.58 18.77 -5.45
CA GLY A 96 -7.95 19.29 -5.50
C GLY A 96 -9.01 18.19 -5.45
N THR A 97 -8.78 17.07 -6.14
CA THR A 97 -9.70 15.92 -6.16
C THR A 97 -9.76 15.22 -4.80
N VAL A 98 -8.61 15.02 -4.16
CA VAL A 98 -8.54 14.45 -2.80
C VAL A 98 -9.25 15.37 -1.80
N LEU A 99 -8.99 16.68 -1.88
CA LEU A 99 -9.62 17.67 -1.02
C LEU A 99 -11.14 17.71 -1.22
N GLU A 100 -11.62 17.60 -2.45
CA GLU A 100 -13.05 17.56 -2.76
C GLU A 100 -13.74 16.34 -2.15
N HIS A 101 -13.15 15.15 -2.33
CA HIS A 101 -13.73 13.87 -1.92
C HIS A 101 -13.59 13.59 -0.42
N LEU A 102 -12.42 13.85 0.15
CA LEU A 102 -12.07 13.43 1.51
C LEU A 102 -11.99 14.57 2.52
N LYS A 103 -12.03 15.83 2.06
CA LYS A 103 -11.87 17.03 2.91
C LYS A 103 -10.55 17.06 3.68
N SER A 104 -9.56 16.28 3.24
CA SER A 104 -8.21 16.24 3.81
C SER A 104 -7.17 16.64 2.77
N PRO A 105 -6.05 17.25 3.20
CA PRO A 105 -4.95 17.57 2.29
C PRO A 105 -4.24 16.31 1.81
N LEU A 106 -3.73 16.37 0.58
CA LEU A 106 -2.82 15.35 0.04
C LEU A 106 -1.37 15.77 0.33
N LEU A 107 -0.63 14.94 1.05
CA LEU A 107 0.79 15.16 1.33
C LEU A 107 1.63 14.34 0.35
N PHE A 108 2.51 14.97 -0.40
CA PHE A 108 3.38 14.24 -1.33
C PHE A 108 4.66 13.76 -0.65
N PHE A 109 5.03 12.51 -0.93
CA PHE A 109 6.32 11.93 -0.56
C PHE A 109 7.07 11.56 -1.84
N GLY A 110 7.90 12.48 -2.34
CA GLY A 110 8.53 12.34 -3.64
C GLY A 110 7.59 12.75 -4.78
N GLU A 111 7.74 12.11 -5.94
CA GLU A 111 6.94 12.40 -7.14
C GLU A 111 5.76 11.45 -7.32
N ASP A 112 5.79 10.33 -6.61
CA ASP A 112 5.10 9.10 -6.98
C ASP A 112 4.27 8.50 -5.84
N ILE A 113 4.44 9.02 -4.61
CA ILE A 113 3.66 8.65 -3.44
C ILE A 113 2.88 9.86 -2.92
N GLY A 114 1.60 9.63 -2.64
CA GLY A 114 0.71 10.54 -1.93
C GLY A 114 0.24 9.93 -0.62
N VAL A 115 0.15 10.73 0.43
CA VAL A 115 -0.27 10.33 1.77
C VAL A 115 -1.45 11.19 2.18
N ILE A 116 -2.49 10.56 2.70
CA ILE A 116 -3.71 11.23 3.15
C ILE A 116 -3.95 10.81 4.60
N LEU A 117 -3.99 11.80 5.48
CA LEU A 117 -4.32 11.64 6.89
C LEU A 117 -5.76 12.11 7.09
N LEU A 118 -6.61 11.20 7.55
CA LEU A 118 -8.02 11.44 7.77
C LEU A 118 -8.29 11.48 9.27
N ASP A 119 -9.17 12.38 9.68
CA ASP A 119 -9.75 12.35 11.02
C ASP A 119 -10.57 11.06 11.19
N GLU A 120 -10.63 10.52 12.41
CA GLU A 120 -11.43 9.33 12.73
C GLU A 120 -12.92 9.54 12.40
N HIS A 121 -13.41 10.78 12.56
CA HIS A 121 -14.80 11.16 12.30
C HIS A 121 -15.10 11.52 10.84
N ALA A 122 -14.10 11.47 9.94
CA ALA A 122 -14.32 11.77 8.53
C ALA A 122 -15.34 10.80 7.93
N GLN A 123 -16.33 11.34 7.20
CA GLN A 123 -17.32 10.52 6.49
C GLN A 123 -16.60 9.56 5.55
N GLN A 124 -16.78 8.26 5.78
CA GLN A 124 -16.13 7.21 5.02
C GLN A 124 -16.69 7.17 3.61
N GLN A 125 -16.00 7.79 2.66
CA GLN A 125 -16.22 7.51 1.24
C GLN A 125 -15.50 6.21 0.85
N PRO A 126 -16.11 5.36 0.00
CA PRO A 126 -15.42 4.19 -0.51
C PRO A 126 -14.15 4.59 -1.26
N PRO A 127 -12.99 3.93 -1.03
CA PRO A 127 -11.73 4.26 -1.70
C PRO A 127 -11.82 4.11 -3.23
N ALA A 128 -12.73 3.26 -3.72
CA ALA A 128 -13.05 3.13 -5.14
C ALA A 128 -13.53 4.45 -5.77
N LYS A 129 -14.33 5.27 -5.07
CA LYS A 129 -14.80 6.56 -5.62
C LYS A 129 -13.65 7.52 -5.87
N LEU A 130 -12.73 7.63 -4.91
CA LEU A 130 -11.53 8.45 -5.06
C LEU A 130 -10.65 7.91 -6.20
N ARG A 131 -10.42 6.59 -6.23
CA ARG A 131 -9.64 5.95 -7.30
C ARG A 131 -10.21 6.29 -8.67
N ASP A 132 -11.51 6.11 -8.86
CA ASP A 132 -12.15 6.32 -10.16
C ASP A 132 -12.11 7.80 -10.58
N ALA A 133 -12.23 8.74 -9.62
CA ALA A 133 -12.05 10.16 -9.88
C ALA A 133 -10.61 10.50 -10.31
N LEU A 134 -9.61 9.94 -9.60
CA LEU A 134 -8.20 10.13 -9.92
C LEU A 134 -7.81 9.48 -11.26
N LEU A 135 -8.38 8.32 -11.61
CA LEU A 135 -8.14 7.65 -12.90
C LEU A 135 -8.65 8.47 -14.09
N LYS A 136 -9.80 9.15 -13.95
CA LYS A 136 -10.32 10.06 -14.98
C LYS A 136 -9.35 11.20 -15.29
N LEU A 137 -8.61 11.67 -14.28
CA LEU A 137 -7.62 12.75 -14.41
C LEU A 137 -6.25 12.25 -14.89
N CYS A 138 -5.86 11.05 -14.48
CA CYS A 138 -4.52 10.49 -14.68
C CYS A 138 -4.41 9.49 -15.85
N ALA A 139 -5.46 9.30 -16.65
CA ALA A 139 -5.58 8.28 -17.70
C ALA A 139 -4.29 8.02 -18.53
N PRO A 140 -3.95 6.77 -18.93
CA PRO A 140 -4.40 5.45 -18.46
C PRO A 140 -3.38 4.87 -17.46
N HIS A 141 -2.87 5.67 -16.53
CA HIS A 141 -1.80 5.22 -15.63
C HIS A 141 -2.38 4.52 -14.41
N PRO A 142 -1.95 3.29 -14.10
CA PRO A 142 -2.41 2.60 -12.91
C PRO A 142 -1.97 3.37 -11.65
N LEU A 143 -2.86 3.37 -10.66
CA LEU A 143 -2.59 3.90 -9.33
C LEU A 143 -3.08 2.87 -8.31
N TRP A 144 -2.34 2.73 -7.23
CA TRP A 144 -2.66 1.82 -6.12
C TRP A 144 -3.01 2.65 -4.90
N ILE A 145 -4.09 2.30 -4.22
CA ILE A 145 -4.49 2.91 -2.94
C ILE A 145 -4.41 1.84 -1.86
N VAL A 146 -3.50 2.04 -0.91
CA VAL A 146 -3.49 1.34 0.37
C VAL A 146 -4.41 2.11 1.32
N TYR A 147 -5.40 1.43 1.90
CA TYR A 147 -6.40 2.03 2.78
C TYR A 147 -6.69 1.11 3.99
N GLY A 148 -7.59 1.54 4.87
CA GLY A 148 -8.05 0.75 6.02
C GLY A 148 -7.19 0.92 7.28
N VAL A 149 -6.02 1.55 7.17
CA VAL A 149 -5.12 1.80 8.31
C VAL A 149 -5.77 2.74 9.32
N ARG A 150 -5.74 2.37 10.60
CA ARG A 150 -6.08 3.23 11.73
C ARG A 150 -4.87 3.35 12.65
N TYR A 151 -4.76 4.48 13.33
CA TYR A 151 -3.73 4.72 14.34
C TYR A 151 -4.31 5.54 15.49
N HIS A 152 -3.72 5.38 16.68
CA HIS A 152 -4.11 6.03 17.94
C HIS A 152 -2.91 6.68 18.64
N SER A 153 -1.78 6.82 17.92
CA SER A 153 -0.66 7.65 18.35
C SER A 153 0.22 8.06 17.17
N LEU A 154 1.04 9.11 17.36
CA LEU A 154 2.04 9.51 16.37
C LEU A 154 3.08 8.40 16.09
N ASN A 155 3.39 7.57 17.08
CA ASN A 155 4.31 6.44 16.90
C ASN A 155 3.69 5.35 16.03
N GLU A 156 2.42 5.02 16.27
CA GLU A 156 1.67 4.08 15.43
C GLU A 156 1.49 4.63 14.01
N LEU A 157 1.21 5.93 13.86
CA LEU A 157 1.18 6.61 12.57
C LEU A 157 2.52 6.43 11.83
N LYS A 158 3.66 6.67 12.48
CA LYS A 158 4.98 6.48 11.85
C LYS A 158 5.18 5.04 11.35
N MET A 159 4.86 4.05 12.19
CA MET A 159 5.04 2.63 11.87
C MET A 159 4.15 2.20 10.71
N THR A 160 2.86 2.51 10.81
CA THR A 160 1.87 2.15 9.80
C THR A 160 2.09 2.89 8.49
N LEU A 161 2.55 4.15 8.54
CA LEU A 161 2.95 4.92 7.36
C LEU A 161 4.11 4.28 6.61
N SER A 162 5.15 3.88 7.33
CA SER A 162 6.32 3.22 6.73
C SER A 162 5.90 1.94 6.00
N TYR A 163 5.04 1.14 6.63
CA TYR A 163 4.54 -0.10 6.07
C TYR A 163 3.60 0.13 4.87
N ALA A 164 2.64 1.05 4.98
CA ALA A 164 1.69 1.36 3.89
C ALA A 164 2.42 1.91 2.65
N ILE A 165 3.47 2.72 2.83
CA ILE A 165 4.33 3.17 1.73
C ILE A 165 5.06 1.99 1.10
N ALA A 166 5.64 1.09 1.89
CA ALA A 166 6.33 -0.09 1.36
C ALA A 166 5.39 -0.99 0.55
N LEU A 167 4.16 -1.21 1.05
CA LEU A 167 3.13 -1.99 0.38
C LEU A 167 2.68 -1.34 -0.94
N ALA A 168 2.42 -0.03 -0.94
CA ALA A 168 2.04 0.71 -2.15
C ALA A 168 3.16 0.68 -3.20
N GLN A 169 4.42 0.84 -2.77
CA GLN A 169 5.59 0.74 -3.65
C GLN A 169 5.76 -0.68 -4.22
N LYS A 170 5.55 -1.71 -3.40
CA LYS A 170 5.60 -3.12 -3.84
C LYS A 170 4.53 -3.42 -4.88
N ALA A 171 3.27 -3.08 -4.59
CA ALA A 171 2.15 -3.29 -5.50
C ALA A 171 2.39 -2.64 -6.87
N ARG A 172 2.97 -1.43 -6.86
CA ARG A 172 3.39 -0.75 -8.08
C ARG A 172 4.53 -1.47 -8.80
N ARG A 173 5.61 -1.86 -8.11
CA ARG A 173 6.77 -2.55 -8.71
C ARG A 173 6.37 -3.86 -9.36
N GLU A 174 5.41 -4.56 -8.76
CA GLU A 174 4.85 -5.83 -9.24
C GLU A 174 3.74 -5.65 -10.29
N ALA A 175 3.32 -4.40 -10.55
CA ALA A 175 2.17 -4.09 -11.41
C ALA A 175 0.92 -4.90 -11.04
N ARG A 176 0.60 -5.01 -9.74
CA ARG A 176 -0.55 -5.79 -9.26
C ARG A 176 -1.85 -5.37 -9.94
N ASN A 177 -2.68 -6.35 -10.27
CA ASN A 177 -4.03 -6.14 -10.81
C ASN A 177 -5.00 -5.59 -9.76
N GLU A 178 -4.68 -5.75 -8.47
CA GLU A 178 -5.43 -5.18 -7.36
C GLU A 178 -4.96 -3.74 -7.08
N TYR A 179 -5.78 -2.77 -7.45
CA TYR A 179 -5.49 -1.34 -7.27
C TYR A 179 -5.96 -0.77 -5.93
N LEU A 180 -6.76 -1.53 -5.17
CA LEU A 180 -7.24 -1.18 -3.84
C LEU A 180 -6.73 -2.24 -2.88
N LEU A 181 -5.86 -1.85 -1.95
CA LEU A 181 -5.18 -2.73 -1.01
C LEU A 181 -5.68 -2.39 0.39
N ASP A 182 -6.54 -3.25 0.95
CA ASP A 182 -7.01 -3.09 2.31
C ASP A 182 -5.94 -3.60 3.29
N MET A 183 -5.36 -2.71 4.07
CA MET A 183 -4.36 -3.08 5.09
C MET A 183 -5.01 -3.67 6.34
N GLN A 184 -6.32 -3.53 6.51
CA GLN A 184 -7.09 -4.23 7.54
C GLN A 184 -7.73 -5.52 7.06
N ALA A 185 -7.52 -5.92 5.81
CA ALA A 185 -7.61 -7.33 5.48
C ALA A 185 -6.48 -8.04 6.24
N PRO A 186 -6.77 -8.91 7.22
CA PRO A 186 -5.74 -9.63 7.96
C PRO A 186 -5.05 -10.62 7.01
N GLY A 187 -4.03 -10.14 6.30
CA GLY A 187 -3.20 -10.98 5.43
C GLY A 187 -2.05 -11.59 6.23
N LEU A 188 -1.86 -12.90 6.10
CA LEU A 188 -0.69 -13.60 6.63
C LEU A 188 0.62 -13.04 6.05
N GLU A 189 0.55 -12.37 4.89
CA GLU A 189 1.65 -11.68 4.22
C GLU A 189 2.31 -10.62 5.13
N SER A 190 1.51 -9.88 5.90
CA SER A 190 2.02 -8.82 6.79
C SER A 190 2.89 -9.37 7.92
N LEU A 191 2.61 -10.60 8.38
CA LEU A 191 3.42 -11.30 9.38
C LEU A 191 4.78 -11.71 8.80
N LEU A 192 4.81 -12.11 7.52
CA LEU A 192 6.05 -12.51 6.83
C LEU A 192 6.96 -11.32 6.53
N GLU A 193 6.38 -10.14 6.28
CA GLU A 193 7.11 -8.90 6.02
C GLU A 193 7.66 -8.22 7.29
N ASN A 194 7.26 -8.67 8.48
CA ASN A 194 7.78 -8.16 9.75
C ASN A 194 9.18 -8.75 10.04
N PRO A 195 10.27 -7.94 10.01
CA PRO A 195 11.64 -8.46 10.15
C PRO A 195 11.92 -9.19 11.46
N ARG A 196 11.11 -8.94 12.50
CA ARG A 196 11.23 -9.61 13.80
C ARG A 196 10.66 -11.04 13.79
N LEU A 197 9.75 -11.34 12.86
CA LEU A 197 9.03 -12.61 12.79
C LEU A 197 9.42 -13.44 11.57
N THR A 198 9.93 -12.82 10.50
CA THR A 198 10.28 -13.47 9.23
C THR A 198 11.10 -14.74 9.44
N GLU A 199 12.16 -14.66 10.25
CA GLU A 199 13.08 -15.79 10.48
C GLU A 199 12.44 -16.88 11.36
N ASP A 200 11.69 -16.50 12.38
CA ASP A 200 10.97 -17.46 13.25
C ASP A 200 9.90 -18.22 12.46
N LEU A 201 9.17 -17.53 11.58
CA LEU A 201 8.16 -18.14 10.71
C LEU A 201 8.80 -19.08 9.67
N ARG A 202 9.92 -18.66 9.06
CA ARG A 202 10.70 -19.52 8.16
C ARG A 202 11.15 -20.79 8.87
N ASN A 203 11.75 -20.67 10.06
CA ASN A 203 12.20 -21.81 10.86
C ASN A 203 11.04 -22.71 11.30
N PHE A 204 9.91 -22.12 11.65
CA PHE A 204 8.68 -22.86 11.96
C PHE A 204 8.24 -23.72 10.78
N ALA A 205 8.17 -23.15 9.57
CA ALA A 205 7.78 -23.89 8.36
C ALA A 205 8.78 -25.02 8.03
N THR A 206 10.08 -24.72 8.06
CA THR A 206 11.14 -25.71 7.78
C THR A 206 11.10 -26.88 8.75
N ARG A 207 10.90 -26.62 10.06
CA ARG A 207 10.77 -27.70 11.07
C ARG A 207 9.54 -28.56 10.85
N LEU A 208 8.42 -27.94 10.49
CA LEU A 208 7.17 -28.66 10.29
C LEU A 208 7.20 -29.53 9.03
N PHE A 209 7.93 -29.10 7.99
CA PHE A 209 8.11 -29.85 6.74
C PHE A 209 9.36 -30.71 6.68
N ALA A 210 10.18 -30.76 7.74
CA ALA A 210 11.41 -31.55 7.77
C ALA A 210 11.22 -33.02 7.28
N PRO A 211 10.16 -33.77 7.69
CA PRO A 211 9.96 -35.13 7.20
C PRO A 211 9.73 -35.21 5.67
N LEU A 212 9.08 -34.20 5.09
CA LEU A 212 8.83 -34.14 3.65
C LEU A 212 10.09 -33.74 2.89
N LEU A 213 10.83 -32.76 3.42
CA LEU A 213 12.08 -32.29 2.83
C LEU A 213 13.15 -33.39 2.80
N GLU A 214 13.31 -34.12 3.90
CA GLU A 214 14.21 -35.26 3.98
C GLU A 214 13.83 -36.34 2.97
N HIS A 215 12.53 -36.63 2.84
CA HIS A 215 12.04 -37.62 1.88
C HIS A 215 12.27 -37.18 0.43
N ASP A 216 11.96 -35.92 0.10
CA ASP A 216 12.17 -35.34 -1.23
C ASP A 216 13.65 -35.35 -1.61
N THR A 217 14.54 -35.03 -0.68
CA THR A 217 15.99 -35.03 -0.92
C THR A 217 16.52 -36.45 -1.11
N THR A 218 16.05 -37.41 -0.29
CA THR A 218 16.57 -38.79 -0.31
C THR A 218 16.06 -39.60 -1.49
N LYS A 219 14.82 -39.36 -1.94
CA LYS A 219 14.15 -40.16 -2.98
C LYS A 219 13.86 -39.39 -4.26
N SER A 220 14.33 -38.15 -4.37
CA SER A 220 14.05 -37.24 -5.49
C SER A 220 12.55 -37.15 -5.80
N THR A 221 11.75 -36.88 -4.76
CA THR A 221 10.29 -36.70 -4.86
C THR A 221 9.91 -35.22 -4.78
N HIS A 222 8.61 -34.92 -4.99
CA HIS A 222 8.05 -33.56 -4.94
C HIS A 222 6.88 -33.49 -3.94
N LEU A 223 7.00 -34.19 -2.80
CA LEU A 223 5.94 -34.27 -1.79
C LEU A 223 5.68 -32.93 -1.13
N THR A 224 6.73 -32.18 -0.78
CA THR A 224 6.62 -30.86 -0.15
C THR A 224 5.88 -29.88 -1.04
N GLU A 225 6.28 -29.77 -2.30
CA GLU A 225 5.64 -28.90 -3.29
C GLU A 225 4.17 -29.30 -3.53
N THR A 226 3.91 -30.60 -3.67
CA THR A 226 2.55 -31.12 -3.86
C THR A 226 1.66 -30.78 -2.66
N PHE A 227 2.16 -30.92 -1.44
CA PHE A 227 1.40 -30.60 -0.22
C PHE A 227 1.12 -29.10 -0.10
N VAL A 228 2.12 -28.25 -0.34
CA VAL A 228 1.97 -26.78 -0.29
C VAL A 228 0.92 -26.32 -1.32
N LEU A 229 0.96 -26.83 -2.54
CA LEU A 229 -0.05 -26.52 -3.56
C LEU A 229 -1.44 -27.05 -3.17
N ALA A 230 -1.53 -28.23 -2.55
CA ALA A 230 -2.82 -28.74 -2.09
C ALA A 230 -3.46 -27.88 -1.00
N GLN A 231 -2.66 -27.35 -0.06
CA GLN A 231 -3.16 -26.47 0.99
C GLN A 231 -3.62 -25.09 0.48
N THR A 232 -3.09 -24.66 -0.66
CA THR A 232 -3.36 -23.32 -1.22
C THR A 232 -4.45 -23.33 -2.28
N LEU A 233 -4.49 -24.38 -3.11
CA LEU A 233 -5.49 -24.53 -4.19
C LEU A 233 -6.74 -25.28 -3.75
N GLY A 234 -6.68 -26.08 -2.68
CA GLY A 234 -7.82 -26.83 -2.15
C GLY A 234 -8.36 -27.95 -3.04
N SER A 235 -7.71 -28.27 -4.16
CA SER A 235 -8.17 -29.27 -5.13
C SER A 235 -7.01 -30.07 -5.71
N ALA A 236 -7.08 -31.41 -5.61
CA ALA A 236 -6.10 -32.31 -6.21
C ALA A 236 -6.03 -32.20 -7.74
N GLN A 237 -7.14 -31.83 -8.40
CA GLN A 237 -7.16 -31.62 -9.84
C GLN A 237 -6.37 -30.35 -10.21
N MET A 238 -6.59 -29.25 -9.48
CA MET A 238 -5.86 -27.99 -9.73
C MET A 238 -4.36 -28.16 -9.47
N VAL A 239 -3.99 -28.93 -8.43
CA VAL A 239 -2.58 -29.28 -8.17
C VAL A 239 -2.00 -30.11 -9.31
N ALA A 240 -2.76 -31.05 -9.86
CA ALA A 240 -2.34 -31.89 -10.98
C ALA A 240 -2.07 -31.07 -12.24
N ASP A 241 -2.97 -30.14 -12.55
CA ASP A 241 -2.84 -29.22 -13.67
C ASP A 241 -1.62 -28.31 -13.48
N GLN A 242 -1.41 -27.77 -12.27
CA GLN A 242 -0.28 -26.89 -11.97
C GLN A 242 1.08 -27.62 -12.01
N LEU A 243 1.14 -28.87 -11.55
CA LEU A 243 2.36 -29.69 -11.60
C LEU A 243 2.54 -30.43 -12.94
N THR A 244 1.59 -30.31 -13.87
CA THR A 244 1.58 -31.06 -15.15
C THR A 244 1.72 -32.58 -14.92
N VAL A 245 1.00 -33.13 -13.95
CA VAL A 245 0.98 -34.57 -13.64
C VAL A 245 -0.45 -35.10 -13.65
N HIS A 246 -0.61 -36.43 -13.68
CA HIS A 246 -1.93 -37.03 -13.54
C HIS A 246 -2.48 -36.87 -12.10
N VAL A 247 -3.79 -36.63 -11.95
CA VAL A 247 -4.44 -36.44 -10.64
C VAL A 247 -4.23 -37.61 -9.67
N ASN A 248 -4.10 -38.84 -10.17
CA ASN A 248 -3.78 -40.01 -9.34
C ASN A 248 -2.38 -39.93 -8.73
N THR A 249 -1.41 -39.34 -9.43
CA THR A 249 -0.08 -39.09 -8.89
C THR A 249 -0.14 -38.09 -7.73
N VAL A 250 -0.95 -37.04 -7.85
CA VAL A 250 -1.20 -36.08 -6.77
C VAL A 250 -1.82 -36.80 -5.57
N ARG A 251 -2.88 -37.59 -5.77
CA ARG A 251 -3.52 -38.36 -4.68
C ARG A 251 -2.54 -39.30 -3.99
N TYR A 252 -1.72 -40.02 -4.76
CA TYR A 252 -0.68 -40.89 -4.21
C TYR A 252 0.33 -40.11 -3.35
N ARG A 253 0.82 -38.96 -3.86
CA ARG A 253 1.75 -38.11 -3.12
C ARG A 253 1.13 -37.55 -1.84
N LEU A 254 -0.14 -37.11 -1.89
CA LEU A 254 -0.85 -36.61 -0.71
C LEU A 254 -1.06 -37.71 0.33
N HIS A 255 -1.43 -38.92 -0.06
CA HIS A 255 -1.48 -40.07 0.86
C HIS A 255 -0.12 -40.33 1.51
N LYS A 256 0.97 -40.21 0.73
CA LYS A 256 2.31 -40.39 1.28
C LYS A 256 2.70 -39.27 2.27
N VAL A 257 2.25 -38.04 2.00
CA VAL A 257 2.41 -36.91 2.93
C VAL A 257 1.63 -37.16 4.22
N GLU A 258 0.41 -37.67 4.12
CA GLU A 258 -0.42 -38.02 5.29
C GLU A 258 0.28 -39.04 6.19
N GLU A 259 0.90 -40.09 5.60
CA GLU A 259 1.71 -41.07 6.32
C GLU A 259 2.93 -40.44 7.00
N LEU A 260 3.67 -39.57 6.30
CA LEU A 260 4.92 -38.97 6.80
C LEU A 260 4.68 -37.92 7.89
N LEU A 261 3.58 -37.17 7.80
CA LEU A 261 3.23 -36.12 8.77
C LEU A 261 2.24 -36.58 9.84
N GLY A 262 1.70 -37.80 9.75
CA GLY A 262 0.73 -38.33 10.72
C GLY A 262 -0.61 -37.59 10.71
N ILE A 263 -1.10 -37.19 9.53
CA ILE A 263 -2.24 -36.26 9.38
C ILE A 263 -3.59 -36.86 9.85
N GLU A 264 -3.71 -38.18 9.85
CA GLU A 264 -4.97 -38.89 10.16
C GLU A 264 -5.59 -38.50 11.52
N HIS A 265 -4.78 -38.05 12.47
CA HIS A 265 -5.22 -37.66 13.82
C HIS A 265 -4.96 -36.19 14.16
N ALA A 266 -4.71 -35.36 13.13
CA ALA A 266 -4.37 -33.97 13.34
C ALA A 266 -5.51 -33.16 13.97
N SER A 267 -5.19 -32.55 15.11
CA SER A 267 -6.01 -31.55 15.78
C SER A 267 -6.22 -30.31 14.90
N PRO A 268 -7.25 -29.50 15.16
CA PRO A 268 -7.44 -28.23 14.45
C PRO A 268 -6.21 -27.32 14.52
N LYS A 269 -5.47 -27.35 15.65
CA LYS A 269 -4.23 -26.60 15.84
C LYS A 269 -3.14 -27.05 14.86
N GLU A 270 -2.97 -28.35 14.66
CA GLU A 270 -1.96 -28.91 13.74
C GLU A 270 -2.31 -28.62 12.28
N ARG A 271 -3.60 -28.72 11.92
CA ARG A 271 -4.07 -28.35 10.57
C ARG A 271 -3.79 -26.88 10.26
N THR A 272 -4.08 -25.98 11.21
CA THR A 272 -3.74 -24.56 11.08
C THR A 272 -2.24 -24.34 10.98
N ALA A 273 -1.44 -25.09 11.76
CA ALA A 273 0.02 -25.03 11.68
C ALA A 273 0.54 -25.41 10.29
N TRP A 274 0.02 -26.46 9.67
CA TRP A 274 0.39 -26.86 8.31
C TRP A 274 -0.05 -25.86 7.25
N ALA A 275 -1.26 -25.32 7.35
CA ALA A 275 -1.73 -24.30 6.42
C ALA A 275 -0.84 -23.04 6.49
N LEU A 276 -0.49 -22.60 7.71
CA LEU A 276 0.43 -21.50 7.92
C LEU A 276 1.83 -21.81 7.38
N ALA A 277 2.37 -22.99 7.68
CA ALA A 277 3.69 -23.40 7.17
C ALA A 277 3.71 -23.48 5.63
N ALA A 278 2.64 -23.98 5.01
CA ALA A 278 2.50 -24.02 3.54
C ALA A 278 2.52 -22.61 2.95
N PHE A 279 1.76 -21.70 3.55
CA PHE A 279 1.74 -20.30 3.16
C PHE A 279 3.13 -19.63 3.28
N VAL A 280 3.79 -19.83 4.43
CA VAL A 280 5.16 -19.31 4.68
C VAL A 280 6.17 -19.89 3.69
N TRP A 281 6.12 -21.21 3.46
CA TRP A 281 7.02 -21.93 2.56
C TRP A 281 6.90 -21.41 1.13
N GLN A 282 5.67 -21.30 0.63
CA GLN A 282 5.36 -20.78 -0.69
C GLN A 282 5.91 -19.36 -0.87
N HIS A 283 5.72 -18.48 0.11
CA HIS A 283 6.20 -17.10 0.06
C HIS A 283 7.71 -17.02 -0.14
N PHE A 284 8.50 -17.77 0.63
CA PHE A 284 9.96 -17.74 0.51
C PHE A 284 10.47 -18.45 -0.75
N HIS A 285 9.84 -19.55 -1.17
CA HIS A 285 10.26 -20.28 -2.37
C HIS A 285 9.95 -19.51 -3.67
N LEU A 286 8.85 -18.75 -3.74
CA LEU A 286 8.58 -17.86 -4.87
C LEU A 286 9.64 -16.76 -5.02
N LEU A 287 10.14 -16.22 -3.89
CA LEU A 287 11.19 -15.20 -3.90
C LEU A 287 12.54 -15.76 -4.35
N GLU A 288 12.85 -17.01 -3.99
CA GLU A 288 14.10 -17.68 -4.38
C GLU A 288 14.11 -18.15 -5.85
N GLN A 289 12.94 -18.41 -6.44
CA GLN A 289 12.80 -18.77 -7.85
C GLN A 289 12.73 -17.57 -8.81
N THR A 290 12.68 -16.34 -8.30
CA THR A 290 12.72 -15.14 -9.15
C THR A 290 14.18 -14.83 -9.49
N PRO A 291 14.64 -14.99 -10.75
CA PRO A 291 16.03 -14.70 -11.09
C PRO A 291 16.32 -13.22 -10.81
N PRO A 292 17.55 -12.86 -10.38
CA PRO A 292 17.94 -11.46 -10.33
C PRO A 292 17.70 -10.88 -11.72
N LYS A 293 16.90 -9.80 -11.80
CA LYS A 293 16.76 -9.03 -13.04
C LYS A 293 18.17 -8.70 -13.51
N GLN A 294 18.66 -9.42 -14.51
CA GLN A 294 19.90 -9.08 -15.19
C GLN A 294 19.71 -7.66 -15.69
N SER A 295 20.47 -6.75 -15.10
CA SER A 295 20.70 -5.42 -15.63
C SER A 295 21.36 -5.61 -16.99
N SER A 296 20.54 -5.62 -18.05
CA SER A 296 20.98 -5.38 -19.42
C SER A 296 21.49 -3.94 -19.48
N PHE A 297 22.73 -3.74 -19.08
CA PHE A 297 23.55 -2.68 -19.61
C PHE A 297 24.27 -3.27 -20.80
N LEU A 298 23.72 -2.99 -21.99
CA LEU A 298 24.43 -3.06 -23.25
C LEU A 298 25.72 -2.24 -23.11
N HIS A 299 26.84 -2.94 -23.02
CA HIS A 299 28.12 -2.43 -23.45
C HIS A 299 28.11 -2.56 -24.98
N ASP A 300 27.75 -1.47 -25.65
CA ASP A 300 28.05 -1.29 -27.07
C ASP A 300 29.13 -0.20 -27.16
N GLN A 301 30.37 -0.67 -27.09
CA GLN A 301 31.54 0.02 -27.63
C GLN A 301 32.29 -0.99 -28.48
N GLY A 302 32.38 -0.73 -29.77
CA GLY A 302 33.36 -1.35 -30.65
C GLY A 302 32.83 -1.73 -32.03
N GLU A 303 32.65 -0.73 -32.90
CA GLU A 303 33.35 -0.63 -34.19
C GLU A 303 33.21 0.78 -34.77
#